data_AF-A0A392NCH0-F1
#
_entry.id   AF-A0A392NCH0-F1
#
_cell.length_a   1.000
_cell.length_b   1.000
_cell.length_c   1.000
_cell.angle_alpha   90.00
_cell.angle_beta   90.00
_cell.angle_gamma   90.00
#
_symmetry.space_group_name_H-M   'P 1'
#
loop_
_entity.id
_entity.type
_entity.pdbx_description
1 polymer ?
#
loop_
_entity_poly.entity_id
_entity_poly.type
_entity_poly.pdbx_seq_one_letter_code
_entity_poly.pdbx_strand_id
1 'polypeptide(L)'
;MEILISVVAKVAEYTVLPIGRQASYLIFYKDNFKMLEVHVKDLEDAREQMTHLVEEEWRNGKEIVRGVVNWLEMVNEVIEKANQLQKDPRRANVRCSKWSFPNLILRHRLSRKATKITKDVVQVQGKGIFDRIGYLPILDEVASSSTRGGENYEKRDSLKEDIVKALTDLNSRNIGVYGLA
;
A
#
# COMPACT_ATOMS: atom_id res chain seq x y z
N MET A 1 47.80 -3.13 -33.44
CA MET A 1 47.60 -3.96 -32.23
C MET A 1 46.55 -3.34 -31.30
N GLU A 2 46.57 -2.02 -31.10
CA GLU A 2 45.60 -1.30 -30.23
C GLU A 2 44.13 -1.38 -30.69
N ILE A 3 43.87 -1.35 -32.00
CA ILE A 3 42.51 -1.49 -32.56
C ILE A 3 41.90 -2.86 -32.23
N LEU A 4 42.70 -3.94 -32.27
CA LEU A 4 42.24 -5.28 -31.94
C LEU A 4 41.94 -5.41 -30.44
N ILE A 5 42.77 -4.80 -29.58
CA ILE A 5 42.55 -4.78 -28.12
C ILE A 5 41.29 -3.99 -27.77
N SER A 6 41.07 -2.84 -28.41
CA SER A 6 39.87 -2.01 -28.26
C SER A 6 38.58 -2.76 -28.63
N VAL A 7 38.59 -3.47 -29.76
CA VAL A 7 37.45 -4.27 -30.22
C VAL A 7 37.20 -5.45 -29.29
N VAL A 8 38.25 -6.19 -28.90
CA VAL A 8 38.14 -7.33 -27.98
C VAL A 8 37.66 -6.90 -26.59
N ALA A 9 38.15 -5.77 -26.07
CA ALA A 9 37.70 -5.24 -24.78
C ALA A 9 36.21 -4.89 -24.82
N LYS A 10 35.76 -4.20 -25.87
CA LYS A 10 34.35 -3.81 -26.02
C LYS A 10 33.44 -5.03 -26.19
N VAL A 11 33.86 -6.05 -26.94
CA VAL A 11 33.14 -7.33 -27.09
C VAL A 11 33.11 -8.10 -25.77
N ALA A 12 34.22 -8.13 -25.02
CA ALA A 12 34.29 -8.74 -23.71
C ALA A 12 33.34 -8.05 -22.72
N GLU A 13 33.30 -6.72 -22.67
CA GLU A 13 32.35 -5.99 -21.82
C GLU A 13 30.89 -6.33 -22.14
N TYR A 14 30.51 -6.32 -23.42
CA TYR A 14 29.14 -6.64 -23.84
C TYR A 14 28.75 -8.11 -23.61
N THR A 15 29.73 -9.02 -23.50
CA THR A 15 29.49 -10.47 -23.37
C THR A 15 29.61 -10.94 -21.91
N VAL A 16 30.58 -10.42 -21.17
CA VAL A 16 30.87 -10.79 -19.78
C VAL A 16 29.75 -10.33 -18.85
N LEU A 17 29.17 -9.14 -19.07
CA LEU A 17 28.08 -8.62 -18.25
C LEU A 17 26.81 -9.49 -18.30
N PRO A 18 26.26 -9.85 -19.49
CA PRO A 18 25.12 -10.76 -19.58
C PRO A 18 25.41 -12.16 -19.01
N ILE A 19 26.58 -12.73 -19.31
CA ILE A 19 26.96 -14.08 -18.84
C ILE A 19 27.11 -14.08 -17.32
N GLY A 20 27.81 -13.09 -16.76
CA GLY A 20 27.97 -12.92 -15.32
C GLY A 20 26.62 -12.76 -14.63
N ARG A 21 25.67 -12.03 -15.24
CA ARG A 21 24.30 -11.92 -14.74
C ARG A 21 23.53 -13.24 -14.79
N GLN A 22 23.71 -14.08 -15.80
CA GLN A 22 23.07 -15.41 -15.81
C GLN A 22 23.69 -16.34 -14.77
N ALA A 23 25.01 -16.30 -14.60
CA ALA A 23 25.73 -17.08 -13.59
C ALA A 23 25.37 -16.64 -12.17
N SER A 24 25.14 -15.35 -11.92
CA SER A 24 24.80 -14.83 -10.60
C SER A 24 23.48 -15.42 -10.06
N TYR A 25 22.48 -15.66 -10.91
CA TYR A 25 21.24 -16.34 -10.52
C TYR A 25 21.45 -17.78 -10.05
N LEU A 26 22.49 -18.47 -10.55
CA LEU A 26 22.84 -19.80 -10.08
C LEU A 26 23.59 -19.73 -8.74
N ILE A 27 24.62 -18.90 -8.68
CA ILE A 27 25.53 -18.78 -7.53
C ILE A 27 24.76 -18.24 -6.32
N PHE A 28 24.12 -17.08 -6.47
CA PHE A 28 23.44 -16.34 -5.41
C PHE A 28 21.96 -16.71 -5.24
N TYR A 29 21.56 -17.93 -5.61
CA TYR A 29 20.17 -18.39 -5.46
C TYR A 29 19.64 -18.16 -4.03
N LYS A 30 20.39 -18.56 -3.01
CA LYS A 30 19.97 -18.42 -1.61
C LYS A 30 19.85 -16.95 -1.22
N ASP A 31 20.83 -16.13 -1.61
CA ASP A 31 20.85 -14.71 -1.28
C ASP A 31 19.73 -13.95 -2.00
N ASN A 32 19.42 -14.29 -3.25
CA ASN A 32 18.28 -13.72 -3.98
C ASN A 32 16.94 -14.01 -3.30
N PHE A 33 16.77 -15.20 -2.71
CA PHE A 33 15.58 -15.54 -1.93
C PHE A 33 15.56 -14.85 -0.56
N LYS A 34 16.71 -14.73 0.11
CA LYS A 34 16.82 -13.99 1.37
C LYS A 34 16.51 -12.50 1.17
N MET A 35 17.00 -11.92 0.07
CA MET A 35 16.72 -10.54 -0.31
C MET A 35 15.23 -10.34 -0.60
N LEU A 36 14.59 -11.28 -1.31
CA LEU A 36 13.14 -11.26 -1.51
C LEU A 36 12.39 -11.28 -0.16
N GLU A 37 12.77 -12.16 0.76
CA GLU A 37 12.14 -12.29 2.07
C GLU A 37 12.24 -11.00 2.89
N VAL A 38 13.42 -10.37 2.92
CA VAL A 38 13.64 -9.08 3.60
C VAL A 38 12.73 -8.00 3.03
N HIS A 39 12.74 -7.80 1.71
CA HIS A 39 11.93 -6.75 1.10
C HIS A 39 10.42 -7.00 1.23
N VAL A 40 9.98 -8.25 1.21
CA VAL A 40 8.56 -8.59 1.44
C VAL A 40 8.17 -8.23 2.86
N LYS A 41 9.01 -8.53 3.85
CA LYS A 41 8.77 -8.16 5.23
C LYS A 41 8.69 -6.64 5.40
N ASP A 42 9.62 -5.89 4.82
CA ASP A 42 9.58 -4.43 4.85
C ASP A 42 8.29 -3.87 4.21
N LEU A 43 7.79 -4.53 3.16
CA LEU A 43 6.54 -4.17 2.50
C LEU A 43 5.31 -4.53 3.35
N GLU A 44 5.32 -5.66 4.06
CA GLU A 44 4.28 -6.05 5.02
C GLU A 44 4.19 -5.04 6.17
N ASP A 45 5.33 -4.63 6.73
CA ASP A 45 5.39 -3.62 7.79
C ASP A 45 4.83 -2.27 7.29
N ALA A 46 5.19 -1.85 6.07
CA ALA A 46 4.66 -0.63 5.46
C ALA A 46 3.14 -0.70 5.20
N ARG A 47 2.64 -1.87 4.78
CA ARG A 47 1.20 -2.12 4.59
C ARG A 47 0.44 -2.00 5.90
N GLU A 48 0.97 -2.59 6.98
CA GLU A 48 0.36 -2.54 8.31
C GLU A 48 0.26 -1.09 8.81
N GLN A 49 1.35 -0.33 8.71
CA GLN A 49 1.36 1.10 9.04
C GLN A 49 0.30 1.88 8.25
N MET A 50 0.23 1.69 6.93
CA MET A 50 -0.78 2.36 6.10
C MET A 50 -2.21 1.94 6.48
N THR A 51 -2.42 0.67 6.83
CA THR A 51 -3.74 0.18 7.26
C THR A 51 -4.20 0.88 8.54
N HIS A 52 -3.30 1.06 9.51
CA HIS A 52 -3.61 1.83 10.72
C HIS A 52 -3.95 3.30 10.44
N LEU A 53 -3.23 3.94 9.52
CA LEU A 53 -3.53 5.32 9.12
C LEU A 53 -4.89 5.43 8.41
N VAL A 54 -5.23 4.44 7.58
CA VAL A 54 -6.56 4.34 6.95
C VAL A 54 -7.66 4.18 8.00
N GLU A 55 -7.45 3.32 9.00
CA GLU A 55 -8.40 3.14 10.11
C GLU A 55 -8.59 4.42 10.92
N GLU A 56 -7.52 5.18 11.16
CA GLU A 56 -7.58 6.48 11.83
C GLU A 56 -8.40 7.50 11.04
N GLU A 57 -8.15 7.63 9.73
CA GLU A 57 -8.90 8.54 8.87
C GLU A 57 -10.39 8.16 8.82
N TRP A 58 -10.72 6.87 8.77
CA TRP A 58 -12.11 6.40 8.89
C TRP A 58 -12.76 6.75 10.23
N ARG A 59 -12.05 6.57 11.35
CA ARG A 59 -12.56 6.97 12.69
C ARG A 59 -12.82 8.47 12.78
N ASN A 60 -12.08 9.26 12.01
CA ASN A 60 -12.25 10.71 11.88
C ASN A 60 -13.33 11.11 10.86
N GLY A 61 -14.10 10.15 10.31
CA GLY A 61 -15.18 10.41 9.36
C GLY A 61 -14.70 10.87 7.97
N LYS A 62 -13.43 10.61 7.64
CA LYS A 62 -12.86 10.97 6.35
C LYS A 62 -12.96 9.82 5.36
N GLU A 63 -13.05 10.17 4.09
CA GLU A 63 -12.90 9.24 2.99
C GLU A 63 -11.42 9.05 2.64
N ILE A 64 -11.05 7.86 2.20
CA ILE A 64 -9.66 7.52 1.87
C ILE A 64 -9.36 7.90 0.43
N VAL A 65 -8.19 8.50 0.22
CA VAL A 65 -7.69 8.81 -1.12
C VAL A 65 -7.58 7.51 -1.93
N ARG A 66 -8.20 7.48 -3.11
CA ARG A 66 -8.22 6.31 -4.00
C ARG A 66 -6.81 5.73 -4.29
N GLY A 67 -5.80 6.60 -4.36
CA GLY A 67 -4.40 6.18 -4.53
C GLY A 67 -3.91 5.25 -3.43
N VAL A 68 -4.31 5.49 -2.17
CA VAL A 68 -3.96 4.65 -1.01
C VAL A 68 -4.63 3.27 -1.12
N VAL A 69 -5.91 3.24 -1.50
CA VAL A 69 -6.66 1.98 -1.70
C VAL A 69 -6.01 1.13 -2.80
N ASN A 70 -5.74 1.75 -3.96
CA ASN A 70 -5.07 1.06 -5.07
C ASN A 70 -3.68 0.56 -4.67
N TRP A 71 -2.93 1.34 -3.88
CA TRP A 71 -1.62 0.93 -3.41
C TRP A 71 -1.70 -0.31 -2.51
N LEU A 72 -2.63 -0.33 -1.54
CA LEU A 72 -2.86 -1.50 -0.69
C LEU A 72 -3.22 -2.76 -1.50
N GLU A 73 -4.01 -2.62 -2.56
CA GLU A 73 -4.33 -3.72 -3.48
C GLU A 73 -3.07 -4.24 -4.20
N MET A 74 -2.26 -3.34 -4.77
CA MET A 74 -0.99 -3.69 -5.42
C MET A 74 -0.02 -4.39 -4.47
N VAL A 75 0.04 -3.92 -3.22
CA VAL A 75 0.87 -4.53 -2.17
C VAL A 75 0.42 -5.97 -1.90
N ASN A 76 -0.89 -6.18 -1.71
CA ASN A 76 -1.45 -7.52 -1.47
C ASN A 76 -1.09 -8.49 -2.61
N GLU A 77 -1.24 -8.06 -3.86
CA GLU A 77 -0.90 -8.91 -5.01
C GLU A 77 0.58 -9.31 -5.04
N VAL A 78 1.49 -8.37 -4.76
CA VAL A 78 2.93 -8.63 -4.83
C VAL A 78 3.37 -9.53 -3.68
N ILE A 79 2.85 -9.31 -2.46
CA ILE A 79 3.07 -10.19 -1.32
C ILE A 79 2.56 -11.59 -1.63
N GLU A 80 1.37 -11.74 -2.23
CA GLU A 80 0.84 -13.04 -2.62
C GLU A 80 1.76 -13.75 -3.62
N LYS A 81 2.19 -13.06 -4.69
CA LYS A 81 3.14 -13.61 -5.67
C LYS A 81 4.45 -14.05 -5.02
N ALA A 82 4.96 -13.28 -4.06
CA ALA A 82 6.16 -13.64 -3.31
C ALA A 82 5.93 -14.89 -2.44
N ASN A 83 4.82 -14.95 -1.71
CA ASN A 83 4.45 -16.08 -0.87
C ASN A 83 4.26 -17.37 -1.66
N GLN A 84 3.61 -17.30 -2.83
CA GLN A 84 3.49 -18.42 -3.76
C GLN A 84 4.86 -18.93 -4.22
N LEU A 85 5.81 -18.02 -4.53
CA LEU A 85 7.16 -18.40 -4.90
C LEU A 85 7.92 -19.02 -3.73
N GLN A 86 7.79 -18.47 -2.52
CA GLN A 86 8.46 -18.99 -1.33
C GLN A 86 7.98 -20.41 -0.98
N LYS A 87 6.68 -20.68 -1.15
CA LYS A 87 6.04 -21.98 -0.90
C LYS A 87 6.12 -22.96 -2.07
N ASP A 88 6.78 -22.62 -3.18
CA ASP A 88 6.88 -23.49 -4.36
C ASP A 88 7.56 -24.83 -4.00
N PRO A 89 6.88 -25.98 -4.10
CA PRO A 89 7.42 -27.28 -3.69
C PRO A 89 8.64 -27.68 -4.51
N ARG A 90 8.80 -27.13 -5.72
CA ARG A 90 9.99 -27.36 -6.57
C ARG A 90 11.26 -26.81 -5.94
N ARG A 91 11.18 -25.90 -4.96
CA ARG A 91 12.34 -25.45 -4.18
C ARG A 91 12.99 -26.58 -3.39
N ALA A 92 12.23 -27.59 -2.96
CA ALA A 92 12.80 -28.78 -2.34
C ALA A 92 13.67 -29.57 -3.34
N ASN A 93 13.23 -29.63 -4.60
CA ASN A 93 13.94 -30.31 -5.71
C ASN A 93 15.18 -29.54 -6.20
N VAL A 94 15.41 -28.31 -5.72
CA VAL A 94 16.67 -27.58 -5.94
C VAL A 94 17.78 -28.12 -5.03
N ARG A 95 17.44 -28.74 -3.89
CA ARG A 95 18.40 -29.44 -3.04
C ARG A 95 18.65 -30.83 -3.63
N CYS A 96 19.92 -31.20 -3.80
CA CYS A 96 20.33 -32.51 -4.31
C CYS A 96 19.65 -33.65 -3.54
N SER A 97 18.78 -34.40 -4.20
CA SER A 97 18.33 -35.70 -3.71
C SER A 97 19.46 -36.71 -3.94
N LYS A 98 20.26 -37.01 -2.91
CA LYS A 98 21.28 -38.08 -2.83
C LYS A 98 22.36 -38.16 -3.96
N TRP A 99 22.27 -37.37 -5.03
CA TRP A 99 23.21 -37.35 -6.16
C TRP A 99 23.78 -35.95 -6.38
N SER A 100 25.03 -35.88 -6.81
CA SER A 100 25.91 -34.70 -6.71
C SER A 100 25.61 -33.51 -7.64
N PHE A 101 24.45 -33.46 -8.32
CA PHE A 101 24.13 -32.38 -9.24
C PHE A 101 22.79 -31.70 -8.91
N PRO A 102 22.78 -30.47 -8.38
CA PRO A 102 21.54 -29.72 -8.18
C PRO A 102 20.93 -29.40 -9.54
N ASN A 103 19.60 -29.37 -9.64
CA ASN A 103 18.92 -28.96 -10.88
C ASN A 103 19.21 -27.48 -11.16
N LEU A 104 20.29 -27.21 -11.90
CA LEU A 104 20.80 -25.87 -12.19
C LEU A 104 19.79 -25.04 -12.98
N ILE A 105 19.09 -25.65 -13.93
CA ILE A 105 18.04 -24.98 -14.74
C ILE A 105 16.91 -24.48 -13.83
N LEU A 106 16.42 -25.34 -12.93
CA LEU A 106 15.37 -24.98 -12.00
C LEU A 106 15.83 -23.91 -11.00
N ARG A 107 17.05 -24.07 -10.46
CA ARG A 107 17.68 -23.09 -9.56
C ARG A 107 17.76 -21.71 -10.21
N HIS A 108 18.25 -21.64 -11.44
CA HIS A 108 18.34 -20.41 -12.22
C HIS A 108 16.97 -19.76 -12.43
N ARG A 109 15.99 -20.53 -12.90
CA ARG A 109 14.61 -20.05 -13.16
C ARG A 109 13.97 -19.46 -11.90
N LEU A 110 14.07 -20.18 -10.78
CA LEU A 110 13.51 -19.75 -9.51
C LEU A 110 14.24 -18.52 -8.96
N SER A 111 15.57 -18.47 -9.04
CA SER A 111 16.33 -17.29 -8.63
C SER A 111 15.97 -16.06 -9.46
N ARG A 112 15.84 -16.21 -10.78
CA ARG A 112 15.40 -15.12 -11.65
C ARG A 112 14.02 -14.60 -11.29
N LYS A 113 13.10 -15.51 -10.98
CA LYS A 113 11.74 -15.16 -10.54
C LYS A 113 11.78 -14.40 -9.21
N ALA A 114 12.61 -14.85 -8.25
CA ALA A 114 12.79 -14.16 -6.97
C ALA A 114 13.32 -12.73 -7.16
N THR A 115 14.37 -12.56 -7.96
CA THR A 115 14.91 -11.21 -8.25
C THR A 115 13.89 -10.33 -8.99
N LYS A 116 13.04 -10.89 -9.86
CA LYS A 116 11.98 -10.12 -10.53
C LYS A 116 10.94 -9.63 -9.52
N ILE A 117 10.40 -10.54 -8.70
CA ILE A 117 9.40 -10.16 -7.67
C ILE A 117 9.99 -9.15 -6.69
N THR A 118 11.27 -9.30 -6.32
CA THR A 118 11.94 -8.33 -5.43
C THR A 118 11.93 -6.91 -6.02
N LYS A 119 12.12 -6.77 -7.33
CA LYS A 119 12.01 -5.46 -8.00
C LYS A 119 10.59 -4.92 -7.97
N ASP A 120 9.61 -5.79 -8.19
CA ASP A 120 8.20 -5.42 -8.11
C ASP A 120 7.85 -4.95 -6.68
N VAL A 121 8.35 -5.64 -5.64
CA VAL A 121 8.21 -5.25 -4.22
C VAL A 121 8.78 -3.84 -3.98
N VAL A 122 10.03 -3.59 -4.36
CA VAL A 122 10.67 -2.28 -4.17
C VAL A 122 9.94 -1.18 -4.95
N GLN A 123 9.45 -1.50 -6.16
CA GLN A 123 8.69 -0.54 -6.96
C GLN A 123 7.35 -0.19 -6.31
N VAL A 124 6.62 -1.18 -5.79
CA VAL A 124 5.35 -0.94 -5.09
C VAL A 124 5.60 -0.18 -3.79
N GLN A 125 6.62 -0.57 -3.01
CA GLN A 125 7.00 0.12 -1.78
C GLN A 125 7.24 1.61 -2.02
N GLY A 126 7.99 1.96 -3.07
CA GLY A 126 8.27 3.36 -3.44
C GLY A 126 7.05 4.18 -3.86
N LYS A 127 5.93 3.53 -4.23
CA LYS A 127 4.65 4.20 -4.54
C LYS A 127 3.80 4.47 -3.29
N GLY A 128 4.23 3.99 -2.12
CA GLY A 128 3.47 4.07 -0.86
C GLY A 128 3.59 5.39 -0.11
N ILE A 129 4.16 6.43 -0.74
CA ILE A 129 4.36 7.73 -0.14
C ILE A 129 3.19 8.63 -0.53
N PHE A 130 2.43 9.07 0.46
CA PHE A 130 1.25 9.93 0.27
C PHE A 130 1.32 11.13 1.22
N ASP A 131 1.17 12.34 0.67
CA ASP A 131 1.10 13.56 1.48
C ASP A 131 -0.21 13.64 2.28
N ARG A 132 -1.28 13.04 1.76
CA ARG A 132 -2.60 13.00 2.37
C ARG A 132 -3.22 11.62 2.17
N ILE A 133 -3.75 11.06 3.26
CA ILE A 133 -4.32 9.71 3.30
C ILE A 133 -5.84 9.74 3.19
N GLY A 134 -6.49 10.67 3.89
CA GLY A 134 -7.93 10.88 3.81
C GLY A 134 -8.32 12.34 3.68
N TYR A 135 -9.55 12.55 3.22
CA TYR A 135 -10.16 13.86 3.06
C TYR A 135 -11.57 13.89 3.65
N LEU A 136 -11.98 15.07 4.11
CA LEU A 136 -13.37 15.24 4.52
C LEU A 136 -14.22 15.19 3.26
N PRO A 137 -15.20 14.28 3.16
CA PRO A 137 -16.15 14.31 2.08
C PRO A 137 -16.84 15.68 2.06
N ILE A 138 -17.20 16.14 0.86
CA ILE A 138 -18.04 17.32 0.74
C ILE A 138 -19.33 16.98 1.50
N LEU A 139 -19.60 17.74 2.56
CA LEU A 139 -20.92 17.73 3.19
C LEU A 139 -21.89 18.10 2.08
N ASP A 140 -22.68 17.11 1.64
CA ASP A 140 -23.77 17.38 0.72
C ASP A 140 -24.62 18.45 1.40
N GLU A 141 -24.67 19.61 0.75
CA GLU A 141 -25.26 20.81 1.32
C GLU A 141 -26.74 20.49 1.59
N VAL A 142 -27.06 20.31 2.87
CA VAL A 142 -28.39 20.57 3.41
C VAL A 142 -29.47 19.61 2.90
N ALA A 143 -29.65 18.51 3.62
CA ALA A 143 -30.96 18.27 4.19
C ALA A 143 -30.99 18.85 5.60
N SER A 144 -30.83 20.18 5.75
CA SER A 144 -31.63 20.84 6.78
C SER A 144 -33.05 20.48 6.37
N SER A 145 -33.68 19.59 7.13
CA SER A 145 -35.12 19.49 7.10
C SER A 145 -35.62 20.88 7.46
N SER A 146 -35.90 21.71 6.45
CA SER A 146 -36.78 22.83 6.66
C SER A 146 -38.08 22.16 7.12
N THR A 147 -38.44 22.42 8.36
CA THR A 147 -39.66 21.89 8.94
C THR A 147 -40.78 22.30 8.00
N ARG A 148 -41.32 21.30 7.28
CA ARG A 148 -42.45 21.43 6.37
C ARG A 148 -43.50 22.31 7.03
N GLY A 149 -43.85 23.41 6.37
CA GLY A 149 -44.68 24.53 6.84
C GLY A 149 -45.58 24.17 8.02
N GLY A 150 -45.08 24.39 9.24
CA GLY A 150 -45.90 24.43 10.42
C GLY A 150 -46.50 25.83 10.50
N GLU A 151 -47.83 25.90 10.57
CA GLU A 151 -48.61 27.13 10.70
C GLU A 151 -47.96 28.12 11.67
N ASN A 152 -48.02 29.42 11.34
CA ASN A 152 -47.44 30.50 12.14
C ASN A 152 -48.15 30.60 13.49
N TYR A 153 -47.56 29.99 14.52
CA TYR A 153 -47.96 30.20 15.90
C TYR A 153 -46.98 31.22 16.51
N GLU A 154 -47.42 32.46 16.78
CA GLU A 154 -46.60 33.55 17.34
C GLU A 154 -45.72 33.12 18.54
N LYS A 155 -46.21 32.18 19.36
CA LYS A 155 -45.49 31.64 20.53
C LYS A 155 -44.24 30.82 20.19
N ARG A 156 -44.12 30.31 18.96
CA ARG A 156 -42.93 29.56 18.52
C ARG A 156 -41.83 30.48 18.01
N ASP A 157 -42.17 31.66 17.51
CA ASP A 157 -41.16 32.62 17.06
C ASP A 157 -40.49 33.31 18.25
N SER A 158 -41.24 33.63 19.32
CA SER A 158 -40.63 34.08 20.58
C SER A 158 -39.69 33.02 21.18
N LEU A 159 -40.07 31.74 21.13
CA LEU A 159 -39.22 30.65 21.60
C LEU A 159 -37.92 30.53 20.76
N LYS A 160 -38.01 30.72 19.44
CA LYS A 160 -36.82 30.75 18.58
C LYS A 160 -35.88 31.90 18.96
N GLU A 161 -36.42 33.09 19.19
CA GLU A 161 -35.64 34.25 19.61
C GLU A 161 -34.94 33.99 20.95
N ASP A 162 -35.64 33.41 21.91
CA ASP A 162 -35.07 33.03 23.21
C ASP A 162 -33.95 32.01 23.08
N ILE A 163 -34.08 31.03 22.19
CA ILE A 163 -33.03 30.03 21.91
C ILE A 163 -31.81 30.69 21.26
N VAL A 164 -32.00 31.54 20.25
CA VAL A 164 -30.91 32.27 19.59
C VAL A 164 -30.16 33.17 20.58
N LYS A 165 -30.90 33.82 21.46
CA LYS A 165 -30.35 34.67 22.53
C LYS A 165 -29.55 33.85 23.54
N ALA A 166 -30.05 32.67 23.92
CA ALA A 166 -29.32 31.77 24.81
C ALA A 166 -28.04 31.26 24.14
N LEU A 167 -28.07 30.92 22.85
CA LEU A 167 -26.89 30.47 22.09
C LEU A 167 -25.81 31.54 21.90
N THR A 168 -26.20 32.82 21.92
CA THR A 168 -25.25 33.93 21.82
C THR A 168 -24.55 34.25 23.13
N ASP A 169 -25.00 33.66 24.26
CA ASP A 169 -24.29 33.75 25.53
C ASP A 169 -23.13 32.73 25.60
N LEU A 170 -21.90 33.26 25.64
CA LEU A 170 -20.65 32.49 25.71
C LEU A 170 -20.51 31.65 26.99
N ASN A 171 -21.34 31.89 28.02
CA ASN A 171 -21.36 31.10 29.25
C ASN A 171 -22.30 29.89 29.16
N SER A 172 -23.19 29.86 28.16
CA SER A 172 -24.08 28.73 27.93
C SER A 172 -23.33 27.64 27.16
N ARG A 173 -23.27 26.42 27.73
CA ARG A 173 -22.67 25.26 27.06
C ARG A 173 -23.70 24.33 26.44
N ASN A 174 -24.91 24.29 27.01
CA ASN A 174 -26.01 23.41 26.60
C ASN A 174 -27.35 24.14 26.81
N ILE A 175 -28.31 23.92 25.90
CA ILE A 175 -29.69 24.42 26.02
C ILE A 175 -30.63 23.23 25.93
N GLY A 176 -31.43 23.01 26.98
CA GLY A 176 -32.49 21.99 27.00
C GLY A 176 -33.85 22.61 26.67
N VAL A 177 -34.54 22.05 25.70
CA VAL A 177 -35.92 22.44 25.34
C VAL A 177 -36.85 21.29 25.72
N TYR A 178 -37.91 21.59 26.46
CA TYR A 178 -38.92 20.61 26.88
C TYR A 178 -40.33 21.13 26.56
N GLY A 179 -41.27 20.22 26.33
CA GLY A 179 -42.64 20.57 25.99
C GLY A 179 -43.57 19.36 26.00
N LEU A 180 -44.87 19.61 25.94
CA LEU A 180 -45.89 18.59 25.72
C LEU A 180 -45.91 18.20 24.24
N ALA A 181 -46.17 16.92 23.97
CA ALA A 181 -46.31 16.37 22.62
C ALA A 181 -47.63 16.76 21.97
#